data_AF-A0A2P5W199-F1
#
_entry.id   AF-A0A2P5W199-F1
#
_cell.length_a   1.000
_cell.length_b   1.000
_cell.length_c   1.000
_cell.angle_alpha   90.00
_cell.angle_beta   90.00
_cell.angle_gamma   90.00
#
_symmetry.space_group_name_H-M   'P 1'
#
loop_
_entity.id
_entity.type
_entity.pdbx_description
1 polymer ?
#
loop_
_entity_poly.entity_id
_entity_poly.type
_entity_poly.pdbx_seq_one_letter_code
_entity_poly.pdbx_strand_id
1 'polypeptide(L)'
;MNPLISAASVIAAGLAIGLASIDPLHVRPIAHAIWDPHFGQPAVEAFTRGGAPGPVNIAYSGVYQWWYTIGLRTNEDLYTRALFLLFLSALSLITGWLHLQPKWKPSVLWFKSAESRLNHHLSGKKLY
;
A
#
# COMPACT_ATOMS: atom_id res chain seq x y z
N MET A 1 -12.98 19.01 -22.71
CA MET A 1 -12.18 18.30 -21.69
C MET A 1 -12.93 18.44 -20.37
N ASN A 2 -13.55 17.36 -19.86
CA ASN A 2 -14.41 17.44 -18.68
C ASN A 2 -13.57 17.30 -17.39
N PRO A 3 -13.46 18.36 -16.56
CA PRO A 3 -12.75 18.29 -15.27
C PRO A 3 -13.40 17.32 -14.27
N LEU A 4 -14.62 16.86 -14.54
CA LEU A 4 -15.34 15.87 -13.73
C LEU A 4 -14.67 14.49 -13.71
N ILE A 5 -13.91 14.11 -14.75
CA ILE A 5 -13.24 12.81 -14.79
C ILE A 5 -12.05 12.83 -13.80
N SER A 6 -11.32 13.96 -13.69
CA SER A 6 -10.13 14.11 -12.84
C SER A 6 -10.43 13.97 -11.34
N ALA A 7 -11.62 14.36 -10.89
CA ALA A 7 -12.02 14.24 -9.49
C ALA A 7 -12.44 12.80 -9.11
N ALA A 8 -12.83 11.97 -10.09
CA ALA A 8 -13.31 10.62 -9.84
C ALA A 8 -12.19 9.66 -9.38
N SER A 9 -10.93 9.92 -9.74
CA SER A 9 -9.79 9.06 -9.40
C SER A 9 -9.42 9.09 -7.91
N VAL A 10 -9.61 10.23 -7.25
CA VAL A 10 -9.35 10.41 -5.81
C VAL A 10 -10.52 9.88 -4.98
N ILE A 11 -11.75 9.97 -5.50
CA ILE A 11 -12.98 9.52 -4.82
C ILE A 11 -13.13 7.99 -4.89
N ALA A 12 -12.69 7.34 -5.98
CA ALA A 12 -12.83 5.89 -6.16
C ALA A 12 -12.03 5.06 -5.12
N ALA A 13 -10.88 5.57 -4.65
CA ALA A 13 -10.12 4.95 -3.56
C ALA A 13 -10.78 5.17 -2.19
N GLY A 14 -11.40 6.33 -1.98
CA GLY A 14 -12.06 6.68 -0.71
C GLY A 14 -13.40 5.97 -0.47
N LEU A 15 -14.09 5.51 -1.50
CA LEU A 15 -15.38 4.83 -1.32
C LEU A 15 -15.23 3.34 -0.96
N ALA A 16 -14.10 2.72 -1.31
CA ALA A 16 -13.97 1.27 -1.37
C ALA A 16 -13.80 0.59 -0.01
N ILE A 17 -13.05 1.16 0.93
CA ILE A 17 -12.75 0.50 2.21
C ILE A 17 -13.87 0.68 3.23
N GLY A 18 -14.50 1.86 3.25
CA GLY A 18 -15.65 2.10 4.11
C GLY A 18 -16.78 1.10 3.79
N LEU A 19 -17.13 0.96 2.51
CA LEU A 19 -18.18 0.03 2.07
C LEU A 19 -17.74 -1.44 2.17
N ALA A 20 -16.51 -1.79 1.78
CA ALA A 20 -16.03 -3.19 1.87
C ALA A 20 -15.80 -3.65 3.32
N SER A 21 -15.55 -2.75 4.27
CA SER A 21 -15.46 -3.11 5.69
C SER A 21 -16.83 -3.35 6.32
N ILE A 22 -17.87 -2.69 5.79
CA ILE A 22 -19.25 -2.82 6.27
C ILE A 22 -19.93 -4.06 5.70
N ASP A 23 -19.68 -4.39 4.43
CA ASP A 23 -20.20 -5.60 3.77
C ASP A 23 -19.14 -6.33 2.94
N PRO A 24 -18.22 -7.06 3.60
CA PRO A 24 -17.08 -7.71 2.94
C PRO A 24 -17.47 -8.89 2.05
N LEU A 25 -18.71 -9.40 2.14
CA LEU A 25 -19.17 -10.56 1.37
C LEU A 25 -19.76 -10.16 0.02
N HIS A 26 -20.35 -8.97 -0.09
CA HIS A 26 -21.05 -8.55 -1.30
C HIS A 26 -20.37 -7.39 -2.03
N VAL A 27 -19.51 -6.61 -1.35
CA VAL A 27 -18.75 -5.52 -1.96
C VAL A 27 -17.45 -6.04 -2.55
N ARG A 28 -17.27 -5.86 -3.86
CA ARG A 28 -16.00 -6.19 -4.52
C ARG A 28 -14.96 -5.10 -4.25
N PRO A 29 -13.79 -5.43 -3.67
CA PRO A 29 -12.79 -4.42 -3.33
C PRO A 29 -12.18 -3.79 -4.58
N ILE A 30 -11.92 -2.49 -4.53
CA ILE A 30 -11.34 -1.73 -5.64
C ILE A 30 -9.83 -1.61 -5.45
N ALA A 31 -9.06 -1.91 -6.49
CA ALA A 31 -7.61 -1.74 -6.47
C ALA A 31 -7.22 -0.27 -6.70
N HIS A 32 -7.64 0.29 -7.83
CA HIS A 32 -7.42 1.69 -8.21
C HIS A 32 -8.37 2.08 -9.36
N ALA A 33 -8.52 3.37 -9.58
CA ALA A 33 -9.20 3.91 -10.76
C ALA A 33 -8.41 3.63 -12.04
N ILE A 34 -9.11 3.43 -13.15
CA ILE A 34 -8.52 3.35 -14.49
C ILE A 34 -8.64 4.74 -15.12
N TRP A 35 -7.52 5.27 -15.59
CA TRP A 35 -7.47 6.45 -16.42
C TRP A 35 -6.81 6.10 -17.76
N ASP A 36 -7.62 5.89 -18.79
CA ASP A 36 -7.14 5.64 -20.15
C ASP A 36 -7.94 6.50 -21.15
N PRO A 37 -7.31 7.49 -21.80
CA PRO A 37 -7.99 8.35 -22.76
C PRO A 37 -8.44 7.62 -24.03
N HIS A 38 -7.95 6.41 -24.28
CA HIS A 38 -8.35 5.60 -25.43
C HIS A 38 -9.60 4.76 -25.17
N PHE A 39 -10.10 4.72 -23.93
CA PHE A 39 -11.34 4.02 -23.62
C PHE A 39 -12.51 4.68 -24.36
N GLY A 40 -13.11 3.93 -25.28
CA GLY A 40 -14.44 4.24 -25.79
C GLY A 40 -15.49 4.07 -24.70
N GLN A 41 -16.66 4.68 -24.90
CA GLN A 41 -17.79 4.61 -23.96
C GLN A 41 -18.14 3.16 -23.51
N PRO A 42 -18.14 2.14 -24.39
CA PRO A 42 -18.41 0.76 -23.96
C PRO A 42 -17.40 0.23 -22.94
N ALA A 43 -16.12 0.61 -23.06
CA ALA A 43 -15.09 0.22 -22.11
C ALA A 43 -15.26 0.98 -20.79
N VAL A 44 -15.58 2.28 -20.84
CA VAL A 44 -15.90 3.06 -19.63
C VAL A 44 -17.03 2.40 -18.85
N GLU A 45 -18.11 2.03 -19.52
CA GLU A 45 -19.26 1.36 -18.88
C GLU A 45 -18.89 -0.03 -18.34
N ALA A 46 -18.17 -0.85 -19.12
CA ALA A 46 -17.78 -2.20 -18.70
C ALA A 46 -16.86 -2.21 -17.46
N PHE A 47 -16.00 -1.20 -17.33
CA PHE A 47 -15.07 -1.09 -16.21
C PHE A 47 -15.61 -0.24 -15.04
N THR A 48 -16.75 0.44 -15.21
CA THR A 48 -17.42 1.15 -14.11
C THR A 48 -18.26 0.17 -13.31
N ARG A 49 -17.66 -0.40 -12.27
CA ARG A 49 -18.21 -1.52 -11.48
C ARG A 49 -17.89 -1.37 -9.99
N GLY A 50 -18.54 -2.19 -9.17
CA GLY A 50 -18.30 -2.19 -7.71
C GLY A 50 -18.83 -0.94 -7.00
N GLY A 51 -19.87 -0.28 -7.55
CA GLY A 51 -20.44 0.95 -7.01
C GLY A 51 -19.59 2.21 -7.23
N ALA A 52 -18.51 2.12 -8.02
CA ALA A 52 -17.64 3.23 -8.33
C ALA A 52 -18.28 4.23 -9.32
N PRO A 53 -17.98 5.54 -9.23
CA PRO A 53 -18.47 6.55 -10.17
C PRO A 53 -17.75 6.53 -11.53
N GLY A 54 -16.80 5.62 -11.74
CA GLY A 54 -16.04 5.51 -12.99
C GLY A 54 -15.24 4.21 -13.10
N PRO A 55 -14.43 4.07 -14.15
CA PRO A 55 -13.69 2.83 -14.45
C PRO A 55 -12.72 2.42 -13.33
N VAL A 56 -12.77 1.16 -12.90
CA VAL A 56 -11.94 0.61 -11.82
C VAL A 56 -11.48 -0.82 -12.05
N ASN A 57 -10.34 -1.15 -11.45
CA ASN A 57 -9.88 -2.52 -11.29
C ASN A 57 -10.37 -3.13 -9.97
N ILE A 58 -10.84 -4.39 -10.01
CA ILE A 58 -11.17 -5.15 -8.80
C ILE A 58 -9.88 -5.72 -8.22
N ALA A 59 -9.71 -5.59 -6.91
CA ALA A 59 -8.56 -6.12 -6.18
C ALA A 59 -8.74 -7.62 -5.90
N TYR A 60 -7.72 -8.40 -6.22
CA TYR A 60 -7.65 -9.84 -5.91
C TYR A 60 -6.43 -10.21 -5.05
N SER A 61 -5.70 -9.21 -4.52
CA SER A 61 -4.48 -9.40 -3.74
C SER A 61 -4.74 -9.82 -2.27
N GLY A 62 -5.98 -9.78 -1.79
CA GLY A 62 -6.30 -10.12 -0.40
C GLY A 62 -6.01 -9.01 0.62
N VAL A 63 -5.52 -7.84 0.19
CA VAL A 63 -5.07 -6.76 1.10
C VAL A 63 -6.21 -6.19 1.94
N TYR A 64 -7.43 -6.14 1.41
CA TYR A 64 -8.61 -5.68 2.14
C TYR A 64 -8.94 -6.61 3.32
N GLN A 65 -8.92 -7.92 3.09
CA GLN A 65 -9.17 -8.93 4.13
C GLN A 65 -8.09 -8.86 5.22
N TRP A 66 -6.83 -8.67 4.82
CA TRP A 66 -5.73 -8.53 5.76
C TRP A 66 -5.87 -7.25 6.60
N TRP A 67 -6.05 -6.09 5.97
CA TRP A 67 -6.27 -4.81 6.64
C TRP A 67 -7.47 -4.85 7.58
N TYR A 68 -8.56 -5.47 7.15
CA TYR A 68 -9.72 -5.69 7.99
C TYR A 68 -9.39 -6.55 9.21
N THR A 69 -8.65 -7.65 9.05
CA THR A 69 -8.27 -8.54 10.14
C THR A 69 -7.37 -7.85 11.18
N ILE A 70 -6.47 -6.95 10.75
CA ILE A 70 -5.60 -6.18 11.66
C ILE A 70 -6.22 -4.89 12.20
N GLY A 71 -7.52 -4.66 11.95
CA GLY A 71 -8.29 -3.57 12.57
C GLY A 71 -8.40 -2.27 11.77
N LEU A 72 -8.07 -2.24 10.48
CA LEU A 72 -8.21 -1.04 9.65
C LEU A 72 -9.62 -0.92 9.09
N ARG A 73 -10.23 0.26 9.27
CA ARG A 73 -11.66 0.46 8.97
C ARG A 73 -11.91 1.71 8.13
N THR A 74 -11.00 2.68 8.15
CA THR A 74 -11.17 3.96 7.45
C THR A 74 -10.07 4.21 6.43
N ASN A 75 -10.33 5.11 5.48
CA ASN A 75 -9.29 5.56 4.55
C ASN A 75 -8.21 6.37 5.26
N GLU A 76 -8.56 7.06 6.36
CA GLU A 76 -7.60 7.80 7.18
C GLU A 76 -6.58 6.85 7.81
N ASP A 77 -7.00 5.67 8.26
CA ASP A 77 -6.10 4.65 8.77
C ASP A 77 -5.09 4.21 7.70
N LEU A 78 -5.56 3.99 6.48
CA LEU A 78 -4.70 3.60 5.36
C LEU A 78 -3.75 4.73 4.95
N TYR A 79 -4.26 5.95 4.83
CA TYR A 79 -3.48 7.11 4.43
C TYR A 79 -2.35 7.37 5.43
N THR A 80 -2.66 7.33 6.72
CA THR A 80 -1.67 7.49 7.79
C THR A 80 -0.58 6.40 7.73
N ARG A 81 -0.98 5.14 7.49
CA ARG A 81 -0.02 4.03 7.34
C ARG A 81 0.81 4.12 6.06
N ALA A 82 0.24 4.62 4.97
CA ALA A 82 0.97 4.87 3.73
C ALA A 82 2.05 5.94 3.94
N LEU A 83 1.73 7.04 4.62
CA LEU A 83 2.71 8.08 4.98
C LEU A 83 3.80 7.54 5.92
N PHE A 84 3.43 6.72 6.90
CA PHE A 84 4.39 6.06 7.78
C PHE A 84 5.38 5.18 7.00
N LEU A 85 4.88 4.36 6.07
CA LEU A 85 5.74 3.53 5.21
C LEU A 85 6.59 4.36 4.26
N LEU A 86 6.07 5.46 3.73
CA LEU A 86 6.84 6.40 2.91
C LEU A 86 8.01 7.00 3.71
N PHE A 87 7.75 7.40 4.95
CA PHE A 87 8.79 7.89 5.86
C PHE A 87 9.85 6.82 6.17
N LEU A 88 9.45 5.59 6.47
CA LEU A 88 10.39 4.47 6.67
C LEU A 88 11.21 4.16 5.41
N SER A 89 10.61 4.28 4.23
CA SER A 89 11.31 4.13 2.95
C SER A 89 12.38 5.22 2.78
N ALA A 90 12.03 6.48 3.05
CA ALA A 90 12.98 7.59 3.01
C ALA A 90 14.13 7.37 4.01
N LEU A 91 13.83 6.95 5.24
CA LEU A 91 14.84 6.62 6.26
C LEU A 91 15.76 5.49 5.79
N SER A 92 15.21 4.41 5.20
CA SER A 92 15.98 3.29 4.69
C SER A 92 16.94 3.70 3.57
N LEU A 93 16.51 4.60 2.67
CA LEU A 93 17.36 5.16 1.62
C LEU A 93 18.48 6.03 2.20
N ILE A 94 18.18 6.86 3.20
CA ILE A 94 19.17 7.68 3.90
C ILE A 94 20.18 6.80 4.64
N THR A 95 19.73 5.75 5.34
CA THR A 95 20.60 4.78 6.00
C THR A 95 21.45 4.00 5.00
N GLY A 96 20.91 3.66 3.83
CA GLY A 96 21.66 3.04 2.74
C GLY A 96 22.78 3.96 2.23
N TRP A 97 22.45 5.22 1.94
CA TRP A 97 23.43 6.24 1.54
C TRP A 97 24.49 6.51 2.62
N LEU A 98 24.09 6.52 3.90
CA LEU A 98 24.98 6.73 5.03
C LEU A 98 26.03 5.62 5.12
N HIS A 99 25.64 4.35 4.96
CA HIS A 99 26.56 3.21 4.98
C HIS A 99 27.52 3.16 3.78
N LEU A 100 27.36 4.04 2.78
CA LEU A 100 28.35 4.24 1.72
C LEU A 100 29.41 5.28 2.08
N GLN A 101 29.16 6.13 3.08
CA GLN A 101 30.10 7.16 3.49
C GLN A 101 31.34 6.52 4.15
N PRO A 102 32.57 7.01 3.89
CA PRO A 102 33.80 6.37 4.39
C PRO A 102 33.83 6.14 5.91
N LYS A 103 33.26 7.07 6.68
CA LYS A 103 33.18 7.00 8.15
C LYS A 103 32.28 5.88 8.68
N TRP A 104 31.26 5.47 7.91
CA TRP A 104 30.19 4.57 8.37
C TRP A 104 30.13 3.27 7.56
N LYS A 105 31.07 3.07 6.63
CA LYS A 105 31.14 1.89 5.78
C LYS A 105 31.46 0.63 6.62
N PRO A 106 30.60 -0.40 6.63
CA PRO A 106 30.88 -1.63 7.36
C PRO A 106 32.07 -2.39 6.79
N SER A 107 32.84 -3.05 7.66
CA SER A 107 33.97 -3.89 7.26
C SER A 107 33.52 -5.24 6.69
N VAL A 108 34.39 -5.91 5.94
CA VAL A 108 34.10 -7.27 5.42
C VAL A 108 33.88 -8.27 6.56
N LEU A 109 34.59 -8.13 7.69
CA LEU A 109 34.40 -8.97 8.87
C LEU A 109 33.00 -8.82 9.47
N TRP A 110 32.43 -7.61 9.46
CA TRP A 110 31.07 -7.36 9.91
C TRP A 110 30.05 -8.18 9.10
N PHE A 111 30.17 -8.22 7.77
CA PHE A 111 29.28 -9.01 6.90
C PHE A 111 29.44 -10.53 7.09
N LYS A 112 30.64 -10.99 7.42
CA LYS A 112 30.97 -12.41 7.62
C LYS A 112 30.63 -12.94 9.00
N SER A 113 30.29 -12.08 9.96
CA SER A 113 29.94 -12.51 11.32
C SER A 113 28.54 -13.17 11.36
N ALA A 114 28.49 -14.45 11.02
CA ALA A 114 27.24 -15.22 10.96
C ALA A 114 26.63 -15.43 12.35
N GLU A 115 27.45 -15.70 13.37
CA GLU A 115 27.01 -15.88 14.76
C GLU A 115 26.36 -14.60 15.31
N SER A 116 27.02 -13.45 15.16
CA SER A 116 26.47 -12.16 15.60
C SER A 116 25.14 -11.85 14.90
N ARG A 117 25.07 -12.05 13.57
CA ARG A 117 23.84 -11.86 12.80
C ARG A 117 22.73 -12.82 13.27
N LEU A 118 23.03 -14.11 13.44
CA LEU A 118 22.03 -15.08 13.88
C LEU A 118 21.51 -14.75 15.28
N ASN A 119 22.41 -14.45 16.22
CA ASN A 119 22.06 -14.09 17.58
C ASN A 119 21.18 -12.83 17.61
N HIS A 120 21.57 -11.76 16.90
CA HIS A 120 20.78 -10.53 16.88
C HIS A 120 19.39 -10.71 16.24
N HIS A 121 19.30 -11.49 15.15
CA HIS A 121 18.03 -11.73 14.45
C HIS A 121 17.08 -12.64 15.26
N LEU A 122 17.62 -13.63 15.99
CA LEU A 122 16.82 -14.55 16.81
C LEU A 122 16.52 -14.00 18.22
N SER A 123 17.39 -13.16 18.79
CA SER A 123 17.26 -12.67 20.17
C SER A 123 16.23 -11.56 20.37
N GLY A 124 15.54 -11.11 19.31
CA GLY A 124 14.50 -10.08 19.39
C GLY A 124 13.32 -10.42 20.31
N LYS A 125 13.21 -11.68 20.78
CA LYS A 125 12.29 -12.12 21.84
C LYS A 125 13.06 -12.71 23.03
N LYS A 126 13.61 -11.85 23.87
CA LYS A 126 13.70 -12.13 25.32
C LYS A 126 12.71 -11.20 26.02
N LEU A 127 11.46 -11.62 26.06
CA LEU A 127 10.52 -11.21 27.10
C LEU A 127 10.30 -12.48 27.92
N TYR A 128 10.36 -12.31 29.25
CA TYR A 128 10.53 -13.31 30.33
C TYR A 128 11.92 -13.97 30.38
#